data_AF-A0A3C0FER1-F1
#
_entry.id   AF-A0A3C0FER1-F1
#
_cell.length_a   1.000
_cell.length_b   1.000
_cell.length_c   1.000
_cell.angle_alpha   90.00
_cell.angle_beta   90.00
_cell.angle_gamma   90.00
#
_symmetry.space_group_name_H-M   'P 1'
#
loop_
_entity.id
_entity.type
_entity.pdbx_description
1 polymer ?
#
loop_
_entity_poly.entity_id
_entity_poly.type
_entity_poly.pdbx_seq_one_letter_code
_entity_poly.pdbx_strand_id
1 'polypeptide(L)'
;MVVDACADVWGFMPEEFFSRLGFSTAQARGRRRLMYLGLPAGTCLPQYLEPRYEPPRPADEQVGAEVVVDVFFTPLCTGLVSEEAAVMRKAAEAYGNRVSVREWNAGDPEVRKRFGIARAIFVNGVMRPNDDTISLEEAAGLVAGALNRPIPDQAVWDDSISRLF
;
A
#
# COMPACT_ATOMS: atom_id res chain seq x y z
N MET A 1 1.74 -23.85 0.34
CA MET A 1 1.53 -22.66 1.21
C MET A 1 2.49 -21.56 0.74
N VAL A 2 2.06 -20.29 0.79
CA VAL A 2 2.86 -19.12 0.36
C VAL A 2 2.80 -18.06 1.45
N VAL A 3 3.92 -17.38 1.72
CA VAL A 3 4.06 -16.33 2.74
C VAL A 3 4.88 -15.15 2.20
N ASP A 4 4.58 -13.93 2.63
CA ASP A 4 5.41 -12.75 2.41
C ASP A 4 6.15 -12.39 3.71
N ALA A 5 7.43 -12.74 3.78
CA ALA A 5 8.30 -12.53 4.92
C ALA A 5 9.14 -11.26 4.77
N CYS A 6 9.66 -10.75 5.88
CA CYS A 6 10.64 -9.66 5.88
C CYS A 6 12.05 -10.20 6.14
N ALA A 7 13.06 -9.57 5.54
CA ALA A 7 14.45 -10.02 5.58
C ALA A 7 15.16 -9.68 6.90
N ASP A 8 14.78 -8.60 7.60
CA ASP A 8 15.58 -8.08 8.73
C ASP A 8 14.78 -7.43 9.89
N VAL A 9 13.45 -7.43 9.86
CA VAL A 9 12.65 -6.71 10.87
C VAL A 9 12.44 -7.55 12.14
N TRP A 10 12.46 -6.87 13.29
CA TRP A 10 12.02 -7.31 14.63
C TRP A 10 10.54 -7.73 14.72
N GLY A 11 9.99 -8.34 13.68
CA GLY A 11 8.67 -8.97 13.64
C GLY A 11 8.83 -10.48 13.78
N PHE A 12 7.85 -11.13 14.43
CA PHE A 12 7.88 -12.52 14.89
C PHE A 12 8.28 -13.62 13.86
N MET A 13 8.46 -13.31 12.58
CA MET A 13 8.74 -14.29 11.52
C MET A 13 9.62 -13.71 10.39
N PRO A 14 10.95 -13.57 10.58
CA PRO A 14 11.86 -13.18 9.52
C PRO A 14 12.05 -14.31 8.48
N GLU A 15 12.69 -14.03 7.34
CA GLU A 15 13.00 -15.03 6.30
C GLU A 15 13.61 -16.31 6.88
N GLU A 16 14.57 -16.18 7.80
CA GLU A 16 15.27 -17.33 8.41
C GLU A 16 14.33 -18.23 9.21
N PHE A 17 13.28 -17.68 9.81
CA PHE A 17 12.27 -18.48 10.51
C PHE A 17 11.57 -19.42 9.53
N PHE A 18 11.13 -18.91 8.38
CA PHE A 18 10.46 -19.71 7.36
C PHE A 18 11.41 -20.67 6.63
N SER A 19 12.65 -20.25 6.35
CA SER A 19 13.65 -21.15 5.79
C SER A 19 13.88 -22.37 6.68
N ARG A 20 13.92 -22.20 8.01
CA ARG A 20 14.02 -23.32 8.97
C ARG A 20 12.81 -24.26 8.95
N LEU A 21 11.65 -23.78 8.54
CA LEU A 21 10.43 -24.56 8.34
C LEU A 21 10.35 -25.20 6.93
N GLY A 22 11.41 -25.07 6.12
CA GLY A 22 11.51 -25.67 4.80
C GLY A 22 10.94 -24.82 3.66
N PHE A 23 10.58 -23.55 3.92
CA PHE A 23 10.16 -22.66 2.85
C PHE A 23 11.33 -22.28 1.94
N SER A 24 11.04 -22.14 0.66
CA SER A 24 11.96 -21.64 -0.37
C SER A 24 11.53 -20.28 -0.86
N THR A 25 12.47 -19.40 -1.19
CA THR A 25 12.18 -18.07 -1.73
C THR A 25 11.80 -18.19 -3.21
N ALA A 26 10.59 -17.74 -3.56
CA ALA A 26 10.12 -17.61 -4.95
C ALA A 26 10.55 -16.28 -5.58
N GLN A 27 10.49 -15.19 -4.81
CA GLN A 27 10.86 -13.85 -5.27
C GLN A 27 11.36 -12.98 -4.11
N ALA A 28 12.32 -12.11 -4.37
CA ALA A 28 12.84 -11.13 -3.41
C ALA A 28 12.68 -9.70 -3.96
N ARG A 29 12.25 -8.76 -3.10
CA ARG A 29 12.15 -7.32 -3.42
C ARG A 29 12.54 -6.49 -2.20
N GLY A 30 13.69 -5.81 -2.26
CA GLY A 30 14.22 -5.06 -1.10
C GLY A 30 14.29 -5.96 0.14
N ARG A 31 13.57 -5.59 1.21
CA ARG A 31 13.44 -6.38 2.43
C ARG A 31 12.34 -7.45 2.40
N ARG A 32 11.52 -7.54 1.35
CA ARG A 32 10.41 -8.50 1.25
C ARG A 32 10.86 -9.80 0.58
N ARG A 33 10.27 -10.91 1.00
CA ARG A 33 10.55 -12.27 0.54
C ARG A 33 9.25 -13.03 0.35
N LEU A 34 8.88 -13.31 -0.89
CA LEU A 34 7.79 -14.20 -1.20
C LEU A 34 8.33 -15.63 -1.14
N MET A 35 7.87 -16.40 -0.17
CA MET A 35 8.36 -17.76 0.08
C MET A 35 7.23 -18.78 -0.02
N TYR A 36 7.57 -20.02 -0.36
CA TYR A 36 6.60 -21.11 -0.53
C TYR A 36 7.07 -22.41 0.10
N LEU A 37 6.12 -23.26 0.46
CA LEU A 37 6.35 -24.62 0.96
C LEU A 37 5.37 -25.58 0.26
N GLY A 38 5.90 -26.69 -0.26
CA GLY A 38 5.12 -27.82 -0.77
C GLY A 38 4.35 -27.54 -2.06
N LEU A 39 4.93 -26.82 -3.03
CA LEU A 39 4.30 -26.67 -4.35
C LEU A 39 4.42 -27.97 -5.17
N PRO A 40 3.35 -28.41 -5.86
CA PRO A 40 3.43 -29.55 -6.76
C PRO A 40 4.45 -29.34 -7.88
N ALA A 41 5.09 -30.42 -8.31
CA ALA A 41 6.01 -30.38 -9.46
C ALA A 41 5.32 -29.82 -10.71
N GLY A 42 5.99 -28.92 -11.43
CA GLY A 42 5.45 -28.25 -12.62
C GLY A 42 4.54 -27.05 -12.34
N THR A 43 4.32 -26.68 -11.08
CA THR A 43 3.57 -25.46 -10.72
C THR A 43 4.47 -24.23 -10.90
N CYS A 44 3.93 -23.16 -11.49
CA CYS A 44 4.61 -21.88 -11.53
C CYS A 44 4.85 -21.36 -10.11
N LEU A 45 6.04 -20.85 -9.84
CA LEU A 45 6.34 -20.22 -8.57
C LEU A 45 5.45 -18.97 -8.38
N PRO A 46 5.02 -18.68 -7.14
CA PRO A 46 4.25 -17.48 -6.86
C PRO A 46 5.09 -16.24 -7.15
N GLN A 47 4.45 -15.18 -7.63
CA GLN A 47 5.08 -13.92 -7.99
C GLN A 47 4.26 -12.77 -7.43
N TYR A 48 4.91 -11.68 -7.01
CA TYR A 48 4.19 -10.46 -6.69
C TYR A 48 3.48 -9.93 -7.92
N LEU A 49 2.26 -9.44 -7.73
CA LEU A 49 1.56 -8.65 -8.72
C LEU A 49 2.29 -7.32 -8.92
N GLU A 50 2.40 -6.88 -10.17
CA GLU A 50 2.90 -5.55 -10.48
C GLU A 50 1.86 -4.49 -10.08
N PRO A 51 2.22 -3.47 -9.28
CA PRO A 51 1.34 -2.38 -8.92
C PRO A 51 0.91 -1.61 -10.16
N ARG A 52 -0.37 -1.30 -10.24
CA ARG A 52 -0.97 -0.49 -11.31
C ARG A 52 -1.81 0.57 -10.65
N TYR A 53 -1.36 1.81 -10.70
CA TYR A 53 -2.10 2.92 -10.11
C TYR A 53 -1.95 4.17 -10.95
N GLU A 54 -3.10 4.63 -11.44
CA GLU A 54 -3.24 5.92 -12.11
C GLU A 54 -3.95 6.84 -11.12
N PRO A 55 -3.24 7.83 -10.56
CA PRO A 55 -3.84 8.75 -9.61
C PRO A 55 -4.86 9.62 -10.34
N PRO A 56 -6.03 9.86 -9.75
CA PRO A 56 -6.97 10.81 -10.34
C PRO A 56 -6.35 12.20 -10.30
N ARG A 57 -6.61 13.01 -11.32
CA ARG A 57 -6.15 14.40 -11.30
C ARG A 57 -7.17 15.22 -10.50
N PRO A 58 -6.75 15.93 -9.44
CA PRO A 58 -7.69 16.72 -8.62
C PRO A 58 -8.46 17.78 -9.44
N ALA A 59 -7.81 18.32 -10.48
CA ALA A 59 -8.39 19.30 -11.40
C ALA A 59 -9.38 18.73 -12.43
N ASP A 60 -9.56 17.40 -12.52
CA ASP A 60 -10.60 16.83 -13.36
C ASP A 60 -11.97 17.11 -12.72
N GLU A 61 -12.96 17.50 -13.54
CA GLU A 61 -14.32 17.85 -13.09
C GLU A 61 -14.99 16.77 -12.21
N GLN A 62 -14.53 15.51 -12.32
CA GLN A 62 -15.05 14.39 -11.55
C GLN A 62 -14.59 14.36 -10.07
N VAL A 63 -13.46 14.99 -9.73
CA VAL A 63 -12.89 14.90 -8.38
C VAL A 63 -13.27 16.11 -7.54
N GLY A 64 -13.23 17.32 -8.12
CA GLY A 64 -13.64 18.56 -7.46
C GLY A 64 -12.83 18.93 -6.20
N ALA A 65 -11.69 18.28 -5.97
CA ALA A 65 -10.78 18.51 -4.85
C ALA A 65 -9.44 19.06 -5.36
N GLU A 66 -8.64 19.69 -4.50
CA GLU A 66 -7.28 20.12 -4.84
C GLU A 66 -6.24 19.05 -4.49
N VAL A 67 -6.56 18.23 -3.48
CA VAL A 67 -5.73 17.11 -3.04
C VAL A 67 -6.57 15.84 -3.00
N VAL A 68 -6.04 14.77 -3.59
CA VAL A 68 -6.58 13.42 -3.44
C VAL A 68 -5.62 12.58 -2.62
N VAL A 69 -6.17 11.93 -1.60
CA VAL A 69 -5.50 10.92 -0.79
C VAL A 69 -6.12 9.57 -1.12
N ASP A 70 -5.32 8.63 -1.60
CA ASP A 70 -5.72 7.24 -1.81
C ASP A 70 -5.04 6.33 -0.78
N VAL A 71 -5.84 5.64 0.03
CA VAL A 71 -5.36 4.72 1.05
C VAL A 71 -5.72 3.29 0.64
N PHE A 72 -4.71 2.51 0.25
CA PHE A 72 -4.82 1.08 0.02
C PHE A 72 -4.54 0.33 1.33
N PHE A 73 -5.41 -0.61 1.68
CA PHE A 73 -5.23 -1.42 2.88
C PHE A 73 -5.71 -2.85 2.67
N THR A 74 -5.04 -3.80 3.33
CA THR A 74 -5.49 -5.19 3.44
C THR A 74 -6.17 -5.37 4.79
N PRO A 75 -7.43 -5.83 4.85
CA PRO A 75 -8.11 -6.09 6.11
C PRO A 75 -7.41 -7.24 6.85
N LEU A 76 -7.07 -7.04 8.12
CA LEU A 76 -6.49 -8.06 8.99
C LEU A 76 -7.56 -8.59 9.94
N CYS A 77 -7.75 -9.92 9.95
CA CYS A 77 -8.55 -10.78 10.84
C CYS A 77 -10.00 -10.34 11.17
N THR A 78 -10.23 -9.11 11.64
CA THR A 78 -11.53 -8.55 12.08
C THR A 78 -11.73 -7.07 11.72
N GLY A 79 -10.72 -6.38 11.19
CA GLY A 79 -10.80 -4.96 10.82
C GLY A 79 -11.17 -4.77 9.35
N LEU A 80 -12.39 -4.30 9.08
CA LEU A 80 -12.81 -3.84 7.74
C LEU A 80 -12.46 -2.37 7.47
N VAL A 81 -11.81 -1.70 8.42
CA VAL A 81 -11.53 -0.26 8.40
C VAL A 81 -10.02 -0.05 8.51
N SER A 82 -9.48 0.87 7.72
CA SER A 82 -8.08 1.30 7.81
C SER A 82 -7.92 2.37 8.87
N GLU A 83 -7.02 2.13 9.83
CA GLU A 83 -6.61 3.15 10.81
C GLU A 83 -5.90 4.32 10.12
N GLU A 84 -5.09 4.04 9.10
CA GLU A 84 -4.39 5.06 8.32
C GLU A 84 -5.37 5.97 7.57
N ALA A 85 -6.45 5.40 7.02
CA ALA A 85 -7.49 6.17 6.39
C ALA A 85 -8.23 7.07 7.39
N ALA A 86 -8.48 6.58 8.61
CA ALA A 86 -9.07 7.39 9.68
C ALA A 86 -8.17 8.58 10.06
N VAL A 87 -6.84 8.37 10.15
CA VAL A 87 -5.87 9.43 10.41
C VAL A 87 -5.83 10.44 9.26
N MET A 88 -5.81 9.98 8.01
CA MET A 88 -5.83 10.88 6.84
C MET A 88 -7.13 11.68 6.75
N ARG A 89 -8.29 11.07 7.06
CA ARG A 89 -9.57 11.79 7.14
C ARG A 89 -9.53 12.89 8.20
N LYS A 90 -9.00 12.59 9.39
CA LYS A 90 -8.85 13.58 10.46
C LYS A 90 -7.91 14.74 10.07
N ALA A 91 -6.82 14.45 9.36
CA ALA A 91 -5.94 15.48 8.81
C ALA A 91 -6.63 16.35 7.74
N ALA A 92 -7.53 15.76 6.95
CA ALA A 92 -8.27 16.45 5.90
C ALA A 92 -9.41 17.36 6.41
N GLU A 93 -9.93 17.13 7.63
CA GLU A 93 -11.06 17.88 8.20
C GLU A 93 -10.88 19.41 8.12
N ALA A 94 -9.66 19.90 8.35
CA ALA A 94 -9.35 21.33 8.33
C ALA A 94 -9.48 21.97 6.93
N TYR A 95 -9.52 21.17 5.87
CA TYR A 95 -9.53 21.62 4.47
C TYR A 95 -10.87 21.38 3.77
N GLY A 96 -11.82 20.72 4.43
CA GLY A 96 -13.14 20.40 3.88
C GLY A 96 -13.04 19.73 2.51
N ASN A 97 -13.82 20.22 1.54
CA ASN A 97 -13.91 19.64 0.20
C ASN A 97 -12.65 19.82 -0.66
N ARG A 98 -11.65 20.59 -0.20
CA ARG A 98 -10.38 20.75 -0.92
C ARG A 98 -9.54 19.46 -0.89
N VAL A 99 -9.82 18.54 0.03
CA VAL A 99 -9.11 17.28 0.20
C VAL A 99 -10.11 16.12 0.13
N SER A 100 -9.90 15.19 -0.78
CA SER A 100 -10.71 13.97 -0.91
C SER A 100 -9.89 12.76 -0.43
N VAL A 101 -10.39 12.04 0.57
CA VAL A 101 -9.77 10.80 1.05
C VAL A 101 -10.58 9.61 0.56
N ARG A 102 -9.94 8.71 -0.16
CA ARG A 102 -10.55 7.51 -0.75
C ARG A 102 -9.86 6.27 -0.22
N GLU A 103 -10.65 5.26 0.09
CA GLU A 103 -10.18 4.01 0.72
C GLU A 103 -10.35 2.85 -0.28
N TRP A 104 -9.30 2.03 -0.43
CA TRP A 104 -9.27 0.89 -1.34
C TRP A 104 -8.96 -0.38 -0.56
N ASN A 105 -9.96 -1.24 -0.40
CA ASN A 105 -9.86 -2.49 0.32
C ASN A 105 -9.24 -3.59 -0.57
N ALA A 106 -7.98 -3.95 -0.35
CA ALA A 106 -7.29 -5.04 -1.04
C ALA A 106 -7.83 -6.44 -0.68
N GLY A 107 -8.76 -6.54 0.26
CA GLY A 107 -9.60 -7.73 0.48
C GLY A 107 -10.65 -7.95 -0.62
N ASP A 108 -11.01 -6.92 -1.38
CA ASP A 108 -11.92 -7.02 -2.52
C ASP A 108 -11.18 -7.55 -3.77
N PRO A 109 -11.63 -8.67 -4.38
CA PRO A 109 -11.04 -9.20 -5.62
C PRO A 109 -10.91 -8.17 -6.76
N GLU A 110 -11.86 -7.26 -6.92
CA GLU A 110 -11.84 -6.27 -8.00
C GLU A 110 -10.79 -5.19 -7.75
N VAL A 111 -10.65 -4.74 -6.50
CA VAL A 111 -9.57 -3.82 -6.09
C VAL A 111 -8.21 -4.49 -6.28
N ARG A 112 -8.06 -5.75 -5.88
CA ARG A 112 -6.82 -6.52 -6.08
C ARG A 112 -6.44 -6.61 -7.55
N LYS A 113 -7.38 -7.01 -8.40
CA LYS A 113 -7.16 -7.19 -9.83
C LYS A 113 -6.84 -5.86 -10.52
N ARG A 114 -7.47 -4.78 -10.07
CA ARG A 114 -7.26 -3.45 -10.63
C ARG A 114 -5.90 -2.88 -10.27
N PHE A 115 -5.51 -2.96 -9.00
CA PHE A 115 -4.36 -2.20 -8.51
C PHE A 115 -3.13 -3.04 -8.18
N GLY A 116 -3.27 -4.30 -7.77
CA GLY A 116 -2.14 -5.13 -7.32
C GLY A 116 -1.44 -4.64 -6.05
N ILE A 117 -2.02 -3.64 -5.36
CA ILE A 117 -1.45 -3.00 -4.17
C ILE A 117 -2.14 -3.56 -2.92
N ALA A 118 -1.35 -4.04 -1.97
CA ALA A 118 -1.83 -4.53 -0.67
C ALA A 118 -2.00 -3.38 0.33
N ARG A 119 -0.97 -2.52 0.45
CA ARG A 119 -0.97 -1.40 1.38
C ARG A 119 -0.08 -0.27 0.86
N ALA A 120 -0.64 0.95 0.82
CA ALA A 120 0.05 2.18 0.45
C ALA A 120 -0.83 3.40 0.76
N ILE A 121 -0.19 4.55 0.98
CA ILE A 121 -0.88 5.85 1.00
C ILE A 121 -0.30 6.69 -0.11
N PHE A 122 -1.15 7.21 -0.98
CA PHE A 122 -0.78 8.18 -2.01
C PHE A 122 -1.42 9.52 -1.72
N VAL A 123 -0.66 10.60 -1.87
CA VAL A 123 -1.16 11.97 -1.84
C VAL A 123 -0.82 12.62 -3.17
N ASN A 124 -1.84 12.96 -3.97
CA ASN A 124 -1.69 13.43 -5.35
C ASN A 124 -0.77 12.52 -6.18
N GLY A 125 -0.93 11.21 -6.04
CA GLY A 125 -0.12 10.22 -6.75
C GLY A 125 1.30 10.01 -6.21
N VAL A 126 1.74 10.76 -5.19
CA VAL A 126 3.03 10.54 -4.53
C VAL A 126 2.84 9.61 -3.33
N MET A 127 3.53 8.47 -3.35
CA MET A 127 3.47 7.50 -2.26
C MET A 127 4.20 8.02 -1.04
N ARG A 128 3.55 7.89 0.12
CA ARG A 128 4.23 7.93 1.42
C ARG A 128 5.01 6.62 1.61
N PRO A 129 6.33 6.67 1.90
CA PRO A 129 7.09 5.47 2.22
C PRO A 129 6.38 4.62 3.29
N ASN A 130 6.27 3.32 3.07
CA ASN A 130 5.53 2.46 3.97
C ASN A 130 6.29 2.24 5.28
N ASP A 131 5.68 2.65 6.38
CA ASP A 131 6.06 2.34 7.76
C ASP A 131 4.87 1.69 8.50
N ASP A 132 5.08 1.21 9.72
CA ASP A 132 4.08 0.46 10.49
C ASP A 132 2.81 1.27 10.74
N THR A 133 2.94 2.55 11.13
CA THR A 133 1.79 3.46 11.35
C THR A 133 2.07 4.84 10.76
N ILE A 134 1.03 5.69 10.68
CA ILE A 134 1.14 7.10 10.32
C ILE A 134 0.55 7.95 11.45
N SER A 135 1.27 9.00 11.88
CA SER A 135 0.78 9.92 12.90
C SER A 135 -0.11 11.01 12.29
N LEU A 136 -0.94 11.64 13.11
CA LEU A 136 -1.77 12.77 12.66
C LEU A 136 -0.93 13.96 12.19
N GLU A 137 0.21 14.22 12.84
CA GLU A 137 1.14 15.29 12.47
C GLU A 137 1.74 15.03 11.08
N GLU A 138 2.20 13.80 10.83
CA GLU A 138 2.73 13.39 9.53
C GLU A 138 1.65 13.52 8.44
N ALA A 139 0.45 12.99 8.70
CA ALA A 139 -0.68 13.09 7.77
C ALA A 139 -1.05 14.54 7.43
N ALA A 140 -1.11 15.42 8.43
CA ALA A 140 -1.36 16.85 8.22
C ALA A 140 -0.25 17.50 7.39
N GLY A 141 1.02 17.16 7.65
CA GLY A 141 2.16 17.62 6.87
C GLY A 141 2.10 17.20 5.40
N LEU A 142 1.69 15.96 5.13
CA LEU A 142 1.53 15.45 3.76
C LEU A 142 0.43 16.21 3.00
N VAL A 143 -0.74 16.41 3.61
CA VAL A 143 -1.86 17.14 3.01
C VAL A 143 -1.49 18.61 2.76
N ALA A 144 -0.93 19.29 3.77
CA ALA A 144 -0.51 20.69 3.64
C ALA A 144 0.61 20.87 2.59
N GLY A 145 1.54 19.91 2.52
CA GLY A 145 2.60 19.90 1.51
C GLY A 145 2.06 19.71 0.10
N ALA A 146 1.06 18.86 -0.08
CA ALA A 146 0.47 18.57 -1.39
C ALA A 146 -0.28 19.77 -1.99
N LEU A 147 -0.87 20.64 -1.16
CA LEU A 147 -1.50 21.88 -1.62
C LEU A 147 -0.52 22.86 -2.29
N ASN A 148 0.78 22.72 -2.02
CA ASN A 148 1.83 23.64 -2.49
C ASN A 148 2.81 22.99 -3.48
N ARG A 149 2.59 21.73 -3.84
CA ARG A 149 3.50 20.97 -4.72
C ARG A 149 2.85 20.69 -6.07
N PRO A 150 3.62 20.71 -7.16
CA PRO A 150 3.12 20.25 -8.44
C PRO A 150 2.76 18.77 -8.35
N ILE A 151 1.65 18.41 -8.98
CA ILE A 151 1.21 17.03 -9.10
C ILE A 151 2.03 16.37 -10.20
N PRO A 152 2.68 15.22 -9.94
CA PRO A 152 3.44 14.53 -10.97
C PRO A 152 2.51 13.97 -12.06
N ASP A 153 3.01 13.86 -13.28
CA ASP A 153 2.24 13.30 -14.41
C ASP A 153 1.92 11.82 -14.25
N GLN A 154 2.74 11.11 -13.47
CA GLN A 154 2.60 9.70 -13.14
C GLN A 154 2.74 9.52 -11.63
N ALA A 155 2.10 8.48 -11.09
CA ALA A 155 2.30 8.15 -9.69
C ALA A 155 3.77 7.79 -9.40
N VAL A 156 4.24 8.23 -8.23
CA VAL A 156 5.61 8.04 -7.77
C VAL A 156 5.56 7.14 -6.54
N TRP A 157 6.24 6.00 -6.60
CA TRP A 157 6.41 5.09 -5.46
C TRP A 157 7.79 4.46 -5.49
N ASP A 158 8.16 3.86 -4.35
CA ASP A 158 9.40 3.08 -4.20
C ASP A 158 9.09 1.61 -3.88
N ASP A 159 10.14 0.82 -3.64
CA ASP A 159 10.02 -0.62 -3.39
C ASP A 159 9.42 -0.98 -2.03
N SER A 160 9.20 -0.01 -1.13
CA SER A 160 8.48 -0.21 0.14
C SER A 160 6.98 -0.46 -0.08
N ILE A 161 6.45 -0.21 -1.29
CA ILE A 161 5.05 -0.52 -1.62
C ILE A 161 4.73 -1.98 -1.31
N SER A 162 3.66 -2.21 -0.56
CA SER A 162 3.23 -3.57 -0.25
C SER A 162 2.42 -4.11 -1.42
N ARG A 163 2.85 -5.23 -1.99
CA ARG A 163 2.26 -5.85 -3.19
C ARG A 163 1.53 -7.12 -2.80
N LEU A 164 0.51 -7.47 -3.58
CA LEU A 164 -0.18 -8.76 -3.49
C LEU A 164 0.57 -9.84 -4.30
N PHE A 165 0.20 -11.11 -4.14
CA PHE A 165 0.73 -12.27 -4.87
C PHE A 165 -0.34 -13.36 -5.02
#